data_AF-A0A6J7P5I3-F1
#
_entry.id   AF-A0A6J7P5I3-F1
#
_cell.length_a   1.000
_cell.length_b   1.000
_cell.length_c   1.000
_cell.angle_alpha   90.00
_cell.angle_beta   90.00
_cell.angle_gamma   90.00
#
_symmetry.space_group_name_H-M   'P 1'
#
loop_
_entity.id
_entity.type
_entity.pdbx_description
1 polymer ?
#
loop_
_entity_poly.entity_id
_entity_poly.type
_entity_poly.pdbx_seq_one_letter_code
_entity_poly.pdbx_strand_id
1 'polypeptide(L)' 'MFGLEQAMGLRKKKEEAPIVVAAPTEPTDIDEEGIHIPVDEATRVFAPPQPPADPFPPRRPRKRR' A
#
# COMPACT_ATOMS: atom_id res chain seq x y z
N MET A 1 -49.66 7.69 -24.00
CA MET A 1 -49.45 6.29 -23.55
C MET A 1 -48.17 5.78 -24.19
N PHE A 2 -47.03 5.90 -23.51
CA PHE A 2 -45.69 5.68 -24.09
C PHE A 2 -45.27 4.18 -24.22
N GLY A 3 -46.20 3.23 -24.06
CA GLY A 3 -45.87 1.78 -23.92
C GLY A 3 -46.39 0.85 -25.03
N LEU A 4 -47.36 1.29 -25.85
CA LEU A 4 -47.95 0.43 -26.90
C LEU A 4 -47.02 0.25 -28.11
N GLU A 5 -46.31 1.31 -28.49
CA GLU A 5 -45.40 1.33 -29.65
C GLU A 5 -44.16 0.44 -29.45
N GLN A 6 -43.71 0.27 -28.21
CA GLN A 6 -42.58 -0.60 -27.87
C GLN A 6 -42.97 -2.08 -27.85
N ALA A 7 -44.22 -2.39 -27.47
CA ALA A 7 -44.77 -3.75 -27.45
C ALA A 7 -45.10 -4.28 -28.86
N MET A 8 -45.46 -3.39 -29.81
CA MET A 8 -45.74 -3.75 -31.21
C MET A 8 -44.48 -3.97 -32.09
N GLY A 9 -43.28 -3.94 -31.51
CA GLY A 9 -42.03 -4.23 -32.23
C GLY A 9 -41.62 -3.17 -33.27
N LEU A 10 -42.33 -2.04 -33.37
CA LEU A 10 -42.07 -0.95 -34.32
C LEU A 10 -40.74 -0.21 -34.05
N ARG A 11 -40.15 -0.40 -32.87
CA ARG A 11 -38.80 0.06 -32.55
C ARG A 11 -37.97 -1.14 -32.08
N LYS A 12 -36.90 -1.46 -32.83
CA LYS A 12 -35.89 -2.41 -32.36
C LYS A 12 -35.33 -1.89 -31.03
N LYS A 13 -35.29 -2.73 -30.00
CA LYS A 13 -34.57 -2.41 -28.76
C LYS A 13 -33.14 -2.06 -29.15
N LYS A 14 -32.72 -0.84 -28.84
CA LYS A 14 -31.35 -0.42 -29.04
C LYS A 14 -30.53 -1.27 -28.07
N GLU A 15 -29.64 -2.11 -28.58
CA GLU A 15 -28.70 -2.83 -27.73
C GLU A 15 -27.89 -1.78 -26.97
N GLU A 16 -27.99 -1.81 -25.64
CA GLU A 16 -27.15 -1.00 -24.78
C GLU A 16 -25.74 -1.54 -24.94
N ALA A 17 -24.94 -0.86 -25.77
CA ALA A 17 -23.54 -1.17 -25.90
C ALA A 17 -22.88 -1.08 -24.52
N PRO A 18 -22.00 -2.02 -24.14
CA PRO A 18 -21.33 -1.95 -22.85
C PRO A 18 -20.58 -0.63 -22.76
N ILE A 19 -20.84 0.14 -21.70
CA ILE A 19 -20.09 1.35 -21.40
C ILE A 19 -18.68 0.92 -21.04
N VAL A 20 -17.76 1.02 -22.00
CA VAL A 20 -16.34 0.75 -21.76
C VAL A 20 -15.77 1.99 -21.08
N VAL A 21 -15.70 1.95 -19.75
CA VAL A 21 -14.97 2.96 -18.98
C VAL A 21 -13.49 2.73 -19.25
N ALA A 22 -12.84 3.71 -19.89
CA ALA A 22 -11.41 3.65 -20.12
C ALA A 22 -10.68 3.52 -18.79
N ALA A 23 -9.81 2.52 -18.67
CA ALA A 23 -8.90 2.44 -17.53
C ALA A 23 -7.98 3.67 -17.55
N PRO A 24 -7.64 4.26 -16.39
CA PRO A 24 -6.65 5.33 -16.33
C PRO A 24 -5.34 4.84 -16.94
N THR A 25 -4.73 5.68 -17.79
CA THR A 25 -3.49 5.36 -18.49
C THR A 25 -2.28 5.32 -17.58
N GLU A 26 -2.37 5.99 -16.44
CA GLU A 26 -1.31 6.07 -15.44
C GLU A 26 -1.66 5.17 -14.25
N PRO A 27 -0.66 4.47 -13.67
CA PRO A 27 -0.90 3.68 -12.47
C PRO A 27 -1.36 4.61 -11.35
N THR A 28 -2.53 4.31 -10.79
CA THR A 28 -3.00 5.00 -9.59
C THR A 28 -2.24 4.44 -8.42
N ASP A 29 -1.57 5.29 -7.64
CA ASP A 29 -1.02 4.89 -6.36
C ASP A 29 -2.18 4.73 -5.37
N ILE A 30 -2.34 3.51 -4.85
CA ILE A 30 -3.45 3.13 -3.98
C ILE A 30 -3.00 3.19 -2.51
N ASP A 31 -1.69 3.24 -2.26
CA ASP A 31 -1.12 3.14 -0.92
C ASP A 31 -0.43 4.45 -0.50
N GLU A 32 -1.17 5.30 0.22
CA GLU A 32 -0.67 6.59 0.71
C GLU A 32 0.35 6.46 1.86
N GLU A 33 0.35 5.33 2.57
CA GLU A 33 1.17 5.11 3.78
C GLU A 33 2.44 4.31 3.49
N GLY A 34 2.42 3.52 2.41
CA GLY A 34 3.54 2.71 1.96
C GLY A 34 3.66 1.38 2.68
N ILE A 35 4.69 0.61 2.30
CA ILE A 35 4.84 -0.77 2.77
C ILE A 35 5.43 -0.81 4.19
N HIS A 36 4.60 -1.19 5.16
CA HIS A 36 5.03 -1.49 6.52
C HIS A 36 5.34 -2.98 6.68
N ILE A 37 6.58 -3.31 7.08
CA ILE A 37 6.99 -4.68 7.38
C ILE A 37 7.13 -4.83 8.90
N PRO A 38 6.28 -5.63 9.57
CA PRO A 38 6.46 -5.92 10.99
C PRO A 38 7.72 -6.77 11.18
N VAL A 39 8.58 -6.36 12.11
CA VAL A 39 9.83 -7.05 12.44
C VAL A 39 9.58 -7.91 13.68
N ASP A 40 9.77 -9.22 13.57
CA ASP A 40 9.62 -10.20 14.65
C ASP A 40 10.95 -10.87 15.02
N GLU A 41 10.93 -11.80 15.97
CA GLU A 41 12.15 -12.48 16.44
C GLU A 41 12.85 -13.33 15.36
N ALA A 42 12.13 -13.74 14.32
CA ALA A 42 12.64 -14.51 13.19
C ALA A 42 13.19 -13.60 12.07
N THR A 43 12.68 -12.37 11.95
CA THR A 43 13.11 -11.35 10.98
C THR A 43 14.03 -10.33 11.62
N ARG A 44 15.17 -10.76 12.17
CA ARG A 44 16.13 -9.82 12.77
C ARG A 44 16.88 -9.04 11.69
N VAL A 45 16.80 -7.72 11.74
CA VAL A 45 17.65 -6.83 10.94
C VAL A 45 19.07 -6.84 11.53
N PHE A 46 20.06 -7.27 10.76
CA PHE A 46 21.46 -7.22 11.17
C PHE A 46 22.06 -5.85 10.82
N ALA A 47 22.33 -5.03 11.83
CA ALA A 47 23.07 -3.80 11.63
C ALA A 47 24.57 -4.09 11.44
N PRO A 48 25.28 -3.36 10.56
CA PRO A 48 26.73 -3.49 10.45
C PRO A 48 27.41 -3.11 11.78
N PRO A 49 28.65 -3.59 12.02
CA PRO A 49 29.38 -3.31 13.25
C PRO A 49 29.53 -1.79 13.47
N GLN A 50 29.19 -1.35 14.68
CA GLN A 50 29.37 0.04 15.09
C GLN A 50 30.87 0.39 15.15
N PRO A 51 31.24 1.66 14.93
CA PRO A 51 32.62 2.10 15.07
C PRO A 51 33.15 1.81 16.49
N PRO A 52 34.48 1.69 16.66
CA PRO A 52 35.08 1.39 17.95
C PRO A 52 34.67 2.41 19.03
N ALA A 53 34.36 1.91 20.22
CA ALA A 53 34.13 2.77 21.38
C ALA A 53 35.39 3.59 21.70
N ASP A 54 35.19 4.78 22.28
CA ASP A 54 36.30 5.61 22.79
C ASP A 54 37.18 4.77 23.73
N PRO A 55 38.52 4.80 23.53
CA PRO A 55 39.45 4.03 24.37
C PRO A 55 39.46 4.48 25.84
N PHE A 56 38.97 5.68 26.18
CA PHE A 56 39.00 6.16 27.55
C PHE A 56 37.83 5.63 28.38
N PRO A 57 38.10 4.93 29.49
CA PRO A 57 37.05 4.36 30.30
C PRO A 57 36.28 5.45 31.06
N PRO A 58 34.96 5.32 31.22
CA PRO A 58 34.19 6.17 32.12
C PRO A 58 34.73 6.02 33.56
N ARG A 59 35.03 7.14 34.22
CA ARG A 59 35.73 7.16 35.52
C ARG A 59 34.90 6.47 36.61
N ARG A 60 35.48 5.47 37.29
CA ARG A 60 34.77 4.65 38.30
C ARG A 60 34.87 5.22 39.72
N PRO A 61 33.76 5.23 40.50
CA PRO A 61 33.82 5.49 41.94
C PRO A 61 34.26 4.24 42.72
N ARG A 62 35.11 4.47 43.72
CA ARG A 62 35.84 3.48 44.55
C ARG A 62 35.15 3.43 45.93
N LYS A 63 34.97 2.31 46.64
CA LYS A 63 35.98 1.66 47.51
C LYS A 63 35.27 0.66 48.45
N ARG A 64 35.91 -0.50 48.70
CA ARG A 64 36.45 -1.04 49.97
C ARG A 64 35.41 -1.37 51.06
N ARG A 65 35.49 -2.49 51.77
CA ARG A 65 36.62 -3.37 52.09
C ARG A 65 36.09 -4.75 52.44
#